data_AF-A0A395IWD2-F1
#
_entry.id   AF-A0A395IWD2-F1
#
_cell.length_a   1.000
_cell.length_b   1.000
_cell.length_c   1.000
_cell.angle_alpha   90.00
_cell.angle_beta   90.00
_cell.angle_gamma   90.00
#
_symmetry.space_group_name_H-M   'P 1'
#
loop_
_entity.id
_entity.type
_entity.pdbx_description
1 polymer ?
#
loop_
_entity_poly.entity_id
_entity_poly.type
_entity_poly.pdbx_seq_one_letter_code
_entity_poly.pdbx_strand_id
1 'polypeptide(L)'
;MPPSGLAILIGAGPNTVLPEFSHIPSMASTLGALRANSEYAAYGATRSSVRQMAQALAREISPLGIHVVHTIANGRIEDKDGEDQRIGKIMSADAVGKTYLWLSEQEPGLWTHGLDMRPAVEKF
;
A
#
# COMPACT_ATOMS: atom_id res chain seq x y z
N MET A 1 14.02 7.17 14.68
CA MET A 1 13.75 5.93 13.91
C MET A 1 12.34 6.07 13.34
N PRO A 2 12.14 6.49 12.09
CA PRO A 2 10.81 6.54 11.50
C PRO A 2 10.34 5.10 11.19
N PRO A 3 9.06 4.77 11.40
CA PRO A 3 8.56 3.41 11.37
C PRO A 3 8.36 2.89 9.94
N SER A 4 8.79 1.66 9.71
CA SER A 4 8.53 0.85 8.52
C SER A 4 7.05 0.45 8.40
N GLY A 5 6.39 0.83 7.30
CA GLY A 5 5.03 0.36 6.92
C GLY A 5 4.24 1.42 6.14
N LEU A 6 4.35 1.40 4.80
CA LEU A 6 3.80 2.41 3.86
C LEU A 6 2.42 1.99 3.31
N ALA A 7 1.72 2.84 2.54
CA ALA A 7 0.50 3.58 2.88
C ALA A 7 -0.66 3.26 1.90
N ILE A 8 -1.89 3.75 2.17
CA ILE A 8 -2.90 3.97 1.11
C ILE A 8 -2.35 5.05 0.18
N LEU A 9 -2.12 4.71 -1.09
CA LEU A 9 -1.70 5.67 -2.10
C LEU A 9 -2.96 6.25 -2.76
N ILE A 10 -3.06 7.57 -2.74
CA ILE A 10 -4.11 8.33 -3.41
C ILE A 10 -3.42 9.14 -4.49
N GLY A 11 -3.36 8.57 -5.69
CA GLY A 11 -2.79 9.22 -6.87
C GLY A 11 -3.86 9.98 -7.63
N ALA A 12 -3.53 11.12 -8.23
CA ALA A 12 -4.42 11.79 -9.16
C ALA A 12 -3.94 11.49 -10.58
N GLY A 13 -4.86 11.11 -11.47
CA GLY A 13 -4.49 10.79 -12.85
C GLY A 13 -3.87 11.97 -13.60
N PRO A 14 -3.21 11.75 -14.75
CA PRO A 14 -2.46 12.77 -15.50
C PRO A 14 -3.30 13.98 -15.99
N ASN A 15 -4.63 13.94 -15.86
CA ASN A 15 -5.54 15.02 -16.25
C ASN A 15 -6.25 15.69 -15.06
N THR A 16 -5.85 15.41 -13.82
CA THR A 16 -6.50 15.95 -12.62
C THR A 16 -5.75 17.20 -12.14
N VAL A 17 -6.35 18.38 -12.35
CA VAL A 17 -5.90 19.64 -11.73
C VAL A 17 -6.16 19.51 -10.23
N LEU A 18 -5.13 19.26 -9.43
CA LEU A 18 -5.27 19.09 -7.99
C LEU A 18 -5.56 20.44 -7.32
N PRO A 19 -6.73 20.65 -6.68
CA PRO A 19 -6.80 21.59 -5.58
C PRO A 19 -5.89 21.04 -4.47
N GLU A 20 -5.30 21.92 -3.66
CA GLU A 20 -4.43 21.57 -2.53
C GLU A 20 -5.00 20.44 -1.63
N PHE A 21 -4.66 19.19 -1.92
CA PHE A 21 -5.01 18.02 -1.10
C PHE A 21 -3.78 17.53 -0.32
N SER A 22 -3.21 18.42 0.49
CA SER A 22 -2.14 18.13 1.47
C SER A 22 -2.62 17.39 2.72
N HIS A 23 -3.91 17.03 2.81
CA HIS A 23 -4.55 16.61 4.06
C HIS A 23 -5.18 15.21 4.05
N ILE A 24 -4.99 14.40 3.00
CA ILE A 24 -5.61 13.07 2.97
C ILE A 24 -4.81 12.09 3.86
N PRO A 25 -5.43 11.46 4.89
CA PRO A 25 -4.71 10.66 5.87
C PRO A 25 -4.15 9.36 5.25
N SER A 26 -2.84 9.17 5.37
CA SER A 26 -2.17 7.90 5.08
C SER A 26 -2.49 6.89 6.18
N MET A 27 -3.12 5.76 5.83
CA MET A 27 -3.39 4.67 6.77
C MET A 27 -2.48 3.46 6.50
N ALA A 28 -1.95 2.85 7.57
CA ALA A 28 -1.00 1.75 7.47
C ALA A 28 -1.68 0.37 7.49
N SER A 29 -1.38 -0.45 6.49
CA SER A 29 -1.84 -1.84 6.36
C SER A 29 -0.63 -2.78 6.35
N THR A 30 -0.74 -3.94 7.01
CA THR A 30 0.34 -4.93 7.14
C THR A 30 -0.24 -6.34 7.20
N LEU A 31 0.56 -7.37 7.50
CA LEU A 31 0.22 -8.81 7.52
C LEU A 31 -1.18 -9.13 8.07
N GLY A 32 -1.65 -8.41 9.09
CA GLY A 32 -2.99 -8.56 9.68
C GLY A 32 -4.17 -8.13 8.80
N ALA A 33 -3.95 -7.58 7.60
CA ALA A 33 -5.00 -7.07 6.72
C ALA A 33 -5.78 -8.16 5.96
N LEU A 34 -5.20 -9.35 5.79
CA LEU A 34 -5.82 -10.47 5.07
C LEU A 34 -5.97 -11.73 5.93
N ARG A 35 -5.10 -11.92 6.92
CA ARG A 35 -5.11 -13.08 7.83
C ARG A 35 -4.72 -12.63 9.23
N ALA A 36 -5.45 -13.09 10.24
CA ALA A 36 -5.14 -12.86 11.64
C ALA A 36 -4.68 -14.16 12.30
N ASN A 37 -3.64 -14.09 13.12
CA ASN A 37 -3.16 -15.23 13.90
C ASN A 37 -4.01 -15.39 15.18
N SER A 38 -3.99 -16.59 15.76
CA SER A 38 -4.56 -16.84 17.10
C SER A 38 -4.03 -15.81 18.09
N GLU A 39 -4.88 -15.32 19.00
CA GLU A 39 -4.59 -14.27 19.99
C GLU A 39 -4.44 -12.84 19.43
N TYR A 40 -4.43 -12.63 18.10
CA TYR A 40 -4.30 -11.31 17.47
C TYR A 40 -5.59 -10.83 16.81
N ALA A 41 -6.76 -11.26 17.28
CA ALA A 41 -8.06 -10.98 16.66
C ALA A 41 -8.37 -9.48 16.54
N ALA A 42 -8.17 -8.70 17.61
CA ALA A 42 -8.41 -7.26 17.61
C ALA A 42 -7.46 -6.54 16.63
N TYR A 43 -6.19 -6.93 16.62
CA TYR A 43 -5.20 -6.39 15.69
C TYR A 43 -5.56 -6.69 14.23
N GLY A 44 -5.92 -7.93 13.93
CA GLY A 44 -6.36 -8.34 12.59
C GLY A 44 -7.63 -7.62 12.14
N ALA A 45 -8.61 -7.45 13.04
CA ALA A 45 -9.84 -6.71 12.75
C ALA A 45 -9.55 -5.25 12.35
N THR A 46 -8.70 -4.55 13.10
CA THR A 46 -8.30 -3.17 12.77
C THR A 46 -7.53 -3.08 11.46
N ARG A 47 -6.68 -4.04 11.12
CA ARG A 47 -5.94 -4.01 9.84
C ARG A 47 -6.83 -4.37 8.66
N SER A 48 -7.79 -5.28 8.85
CA SER A 48 -8.73 -5.70 7.80
C SER A 48 -9.77 -4.61 7.49
N SER A 49 -10.12 -3.76 8.45
CA SER A 49 -11.08 -2.66 8.23
C SER A 49 -10.54 -1.59 7.27
N VAL A 50 -9.22 -1.39 7.18
CA VAL A 50 -8.60 -0.41 6.28
C VAL A 50 -8.92 -0.71 4.81
N ARG A 51 -9.05 -1.99 4.43
CA ARG A 51 -9.47 -2.38 3.08
C ARG A 51 -10.90 -1.92 2.77
N GLN A 52 -11.81 -2.08 3.73
CA GLN A 52 -13.20 -1.64 3.57
C GLN A 52 -13.28 -0.12 3.47
N MET A 53 -12.48 0.61 4.27
CA MET A 53 -12.38 2.06 4.18
C MET A 53 -11.83 2.51 2.82
N ALA A 54 -10.79 1.88 2.30
CA ALA A 54 -10.25 2.20 0.97
C ALA A 54 -11.29 1.99 -0.14
N GLN A 55 -12.12 0.95 -0.03
CA GLN A 55 -13.24 0.72 -0.95
C GLN A 55 -14.33 1.80 -0.84
N ALA A 56 -14.67 2.24 0.37
CA ALA A 56 -15.61 3.33 0.57
C ALA A 56 -15.09 4.64 -0.04
N LEU A 57 -13.84 5.00 0.26
CA LEU A 57 -13.19 6.18 -0.31
C LEU A 57 -13.13 6.14 -1.83
N ALA A 58 -12.76 5.00 -2.43
CA ALA A 58 -12.74 4.87 -3.88
C ALA A 58 -14.11 5.18 -4.52
N ARG A 59 -15.22 4.74 -3.91
CA ARG A 59 -16.57 5.05 -4.42
C ARG A 59 -16.89 6.54 -4.35
N GLU A 60 -16.39 7.24 -3.34
CA GLU A 60 -16.63 8.67 -3.12
C GLU A 60 -15.75 9.55 -4.02
N ILE A 61 -14.46 9.21 -4.17
CA ILE A 61 -13.48 10.11 -4.79
C ILE A 61 -13.00 9.67 -6.18
N SER A 62 -13.17 8.40 -6.58
CA SER A 62 -12.84 8.00 -7.95
C SER A 62 -13.67 8.71 -9.04
N PRO A 63 -14.93 9.13 -8.82
CA PRO A 63 -15.64 10.02 -9.76
C PRO A 63 -14.95 11.37 -9.99
N LEU A 64 -14.08 11.81 -9.07
CA LEU A 64 -13.30 13.06 -9.16
C LEU A 64 -11.97 12.87 -9.91
N GLY A 65 -11.72 11.70 -10.50
CA GLY A 65 -10.45 11.41 -11.18
C GLY A 65 -9.31 11.07 -10.21
N ILE A 66 -9.64 10.62 -9.00
CA ILE A 66 -8.67 10.25 -7.96
C ILE A 66 -8.59 8.73 -7.84
N HIS A 67 -7.39 8.19 -8.03
CA HIS A 67 -7.07 6.79 -7.94
C HIS A 67 -6.76 6.39 -6.50
N VAL A 68 -7.53 5.45 -5.94
CA VAL A 68 -7.35 4.94 -4.58
C VAL A 68 -6.81 3.52 -4.61
N VAL A 69 -5.64 3.30 -4.00
CA VAL A 69 -4.99 1.99 -3.91
C VAL A 69 -4.82 1.56 -2.46
N HIS A 70 -5.32 0.38 -2.14
CA HIS A 70 -4.98 -0.30 -0.89
C HIS A 70 -3.75 -1.20 -1.09
N THR A 71 -2.61 -0.77 -0.56
CA THR A 71 -1.38 -1.56 -0.60
C THR A 71 -1.12 -2.26 0.72
N ILE A 72 -0.60 -3.47 0.65
CA ILE A 72 -0.19 -4.29 1.79
C ILE A 72 1.29 -4.57 1.60
N ALA A 73 2.11 -4.12 2.54
CA ALA A 73 3.52 -4.50 2.61
C ALA A 73 3.67 -5.61 3.65
N ASN A 74 3.73 -6.84 3.17
CA ASN A 74 3.79 -8.02 3.99
C ASN A 74 5.21 -8.57 4.08
N GLY A 75 6.02 -7.90 4.88
CA GLY A 75 7.40 -8.29 5.14
C GLY A 75 8.19 -7.11 5.68
N ARG A 76 9.39 -7.41 6.16
CA ARG A 76 10.30 -6.36 6.61
C ARG A 76 10.76 -5.55 5.40
N ILE A 77 10.63 -4.23 5.50
CA ILE A 77 11.21 -3.29 4.54
C ILE A 77 12.44 -2.68 5.20
N GLU A 78 13.57 -2.67 4.50
CA GLU A 78 14.76 -1.95 4.94
C GLU A 78 15.33 -1.10 3.81
N ASP A 79 15.80 0.08 4.20
CA ASP A 79 16.60 0.97 3.36
C ASP A 79 18.08 0.59 3.50
N LYS A 80 18.44 -0.57 2.93
CA LYS A 80 19.80 -1.10 2.86
C LYS A 80 19.98 -1.91 1.59
N ASP A 81 21.16 -1.82 0.99
CA ASP A 81 21.58 -2.69 -0.11
C ASP A 81 22.42 -3.85 0.41
N GLY A 82 21.74 -4.87 0.93
CA GLY A 82 22.35 -6.11 1.40
C GLY A 82 21.98 -7.34 0.56
N GLU A 83 22.65 -8.46 0.84
CA GLU A 83 22.34 -9.75 0.21
C GLU A 83 20.91 -10.19 0.52
N ASP A 84 20.39 -9.93 1.73
CA ASP A 84 19.02 -10.27 2.13
C ASP A 84 17.94 -9.61 1.24
N GLN A 85 18.21 -8.42 0.69
CA GLN A 85 17.34 -7.74 -0.28
C GLN A 85 17.48 -8.35 -1.68
N ARG A 86 18.72 -8.64 -2.12
CA ARG A 86 18.99 -9.23 -3.44
C ARG A 86 18.38 -10.61 -3.60
N ILE A 87 18.45 -11.43 -2.55
CA ILE A 87 17.85 -12.77 -2.54
C ILE A 87 16.34 -12.74 -2.27
N GLY A 88 15.75 -11.57 -1.98
CA GLY A 88 14.31 -11.42 -1.75
C GLY A 88 13.83 -11.97 -0.40
N LYS A 89 14.68 -11.99 0.62
CA LYS A 89 14.33 -12.35 2.01
C LYS A 89 13.80 -11.15 2.79
N ILE A 90 14.26 -9.95 2.46
CA ILE A 90 13.77 -8.65 2.98
C ILE A 90 13.38 -7.79 1.77
N MET A 91 12.30 -7.02 1.87
CA MET A 91 11.92 -6.09 0.81
C MET A 91 12.82 -4.85 0.83
N SER A 92 13.34 -4.47 -0.33
CA SER A 92 14.08 -3.21 -0.48
C SER A 92 13.13 -2.01 -0.45
N ALA A 93 13.50 -0.97 0.30
CA ALA A 93 12.75 0.29 0.31
C ALA A 93 12.65 0.94 -1.07
N ASP A 94 13.71 0.87 -1.88
CA ASP A 94 13.74 1.39 -3.26
C ASP A 94 12.79 0.62 -4.18
N ALA A 95 12.77 -0.72 -4.09
CA ALA A 95 11.84 -1.54 -4.87
C ALA A 95 10.37 -1.25 -4.51
N VAL A 96 10.10 -1.09 -3.22
CA VAL A 96 8.77 -0.69 -2.73
C VAL A 96 8.40 0.73 -3.20
N GLY A 97 9.34 1.68 -3.13
CA GLY A 97 9.16 3.05 -3.62
C GLY A 97 8.86 3.12 -5.12
N LYS A 98 9.62 2.38 -5.94
CA LYS A 98 9.37 2.23 -7.39
C LYS A 98 7.98 1.67 -7.68
N THR A 99 7.53 0.73 -6.87
CA THR A 99 6.18 0.16 -7.00
C THR A 99 5.11 1.21 -6.69
N TYR A 100 5.32 2.06 -5.68
CA TYR A 100 4.43 3.17 -5.39
C TYR A 100 4.42 4.25 -6.47
N LEU A 101 5.58 4.57 -7.04
CA LEU A 101 5.68 5.49 -8.16
C LEU A 101 4.91 4.95 -9.37
N TRP A 102 5.12 3.69 -9.71
CA TRP A 102 4.40 3.02 -10.80
C TRP A 102 2.87 3.06 -10.60
N LEU A 103 2.39 2.88 -9.37
CA LEU A 103 0.96 3.01 -9.06
C LEU A 103 0.42 4.41 -9.34
N SER A 104 1.20 5.46 -9.02
CA SER A 104 0.79 6.86 -9.26
C SER A 104 0.78 7.24 -10.75
N GLU A 105 1.54 6.53 -11.58
CA GLU A 105 1.69 6.78 -13.01
C GLU A 105 0.71 5.97 -13.87
N GLN A 106 -0.22 5.20 -13.25
CA GLN A 106 -1.17 4.37 -14.00
C GLN A 106 -2.14 5.22 -14.83
N GLU A 107 -2.31 4.81 -16.09
CA GLU A 107 -3.29 5.41 -16.99
C GLU A 107 -4.73 5.26 -16.45
N PRO A 108 -5.60 6.28 -16.60
CA PRO A 108 -6.99 6.25 -16.12
C PRO A 108 -7.85 5.09 -16.66
N GLY A 109 -7.43 4.46 -17.76
CA GLY A 109 -8.11 3.31 -18.34
C GLY A 109 -7.96 2.02 -17.52
N LEU A 110 -6.98 1.93 -16.62
CA LEU A 110 -6.75 0.74 -15.80
C LEU A 110 -6.10 1.10 -14.46
N TRP A 111 -6.91 1.07 -13.41
CA TRP A 111 -6.48 1.38 -12.05
C TRP A 111 -6.41 0.15 -11.15
N THR A 112 -5.27 -0.01 -10.50
CA THR A 112 -5.05 -1.05 -9.49
C THR A 112 -5.69 -0.62 -8.18
N HIS A 113 -6.67 -1.37 -7.66
CA HIS A 113 -7.30 -1.02 -6.39
C HIS A 113 -6.66 -1.71 -5.18
N GLY A 114 -5.98 -2.84 -5.38
CA GLY A 114 -5.34 -3.61 -4.32
C GLY A 114 -4.00 -4.17 -4.78
N LEU A 115 -3.00 -4.10 -3.91
CA LEU A 115 -1.67 -4.65 -4.15
C LEU A 115 -1.12 -5.29 -2.87
N ASP A 116 -0.66 -6.54 -2.93
CA ASP A 116 0.03 -7.23 -1.84
C ASP A 116 1.50 -7.47 -2.24
N MET A 117 2.41 -6.86 -1.51
CA MET A 117 3.87 -6.93 -1.72
C MET A 117 4.48 -7.79 -0.62
N ARG A 118 5.31 -8.77 -1.01
CA ARG A 118 5.91 -9.73 -0.09
C ARG A 118 7.37 -10.04 -0.49
N PRO A 119 8.24 -10.45 0.46
CA PRO A 119 9.51 -11.06 0.14
C PRO A 119 9.35 -12.30 -0.75
N ALA A 120 10.15 -12.43 -1.80
CA ALA A 120 10.08 -13.54 -2.75
C ALA A 120 10.39 -14.91 -2.12
N VAL A 121 11.13 -14.94 -1.01
CA VAL A 121 11.53 -16.17 -0.30
C VAL A 121 10.44 -16.66 0.68
N GLU A 122 9.41 -15.85 0.94
CA GLU A 122 8.34 -16.24 1.85
C GLU A 122 7.52 -17.41 1.27
N LYS A 123 7.10 -18.34 2.15
CA LYS A 123 6.22 -19.45 1.75
C LYS A 123 4.76 -18.97 1.71
N PHE A 124 4.04 -19.35 0.66
CA PHE A 124 2.63 -19.02 0.41
C PHE A 124 1.64 -19.92 1.17
#